data_AF-A0A378B9M3-F1
#
_entry.id   AF-A0A378B9M3-F1
#
_cell.length_a   1.000
_cell.length_b   1.000
_cell.length_c   1.000
_cell.angle_alpha   90.00
_cell.angle_beta   90.00
_cell.angle_gamma   90.00
#
_symmetry.space_group_name_H-M   'P 1'
#
loop_
_entity.id
_entity.type
_entity.pdbx_description
1 polymer ?
#
loop_
_entity_poly.entity_id
_entity_poly.type
_entity_poly.pdbx_seq_one_letter_code
_entity_poly.pdbx_strand_id
1 'polypeptide(L)'
;MPASGTAAPQHLPGQPCQFALQAIVEPAKKRVSSFEALIRSPTGGSPVEMFAAIAAEDRYRFDLESKAYAFALAGQLPLGETSAGD
;
A
#
# COMPACT_ATOMS: atom_id res chain seq x y z
N MET A 1 2.84 -26.43 14.49
CA MET A 1 2.59 -25.31 13.56
C MET A 1 1.72 -24.30 14.28
N PRO A 2 2.21 -23.13 14.72
CA PRO A 2 1.30 -22.11 15.22
C PRO A 2 0.56 -21.50 14.02
N ALA A 3 -0.75 -21.39 14.12
CA ALA A 3 -1.57 -20.67 13.17
C ALA A 3 -1.14 -19.20 13.17
N SER A 4 -0.70 -18.68 12.03
CA SER A 4 -0.49 -17.25 11.82
C SER A 4 -1.79 -16.53 12.16
N GLY A 5 -1.80 -15.78 13.26
CA GLY A 5 -2.95 -14.96 13.63
C GLY A 5 -3.25 -13.99 12.51
N THR A 6 -4.44 -14.08 11.92
CA THR A 6 -4.97 -13.05 11.02
C THR A 6 -5.22 -11.81 11.88
N ALA A 7 -4.21 -10.98 12.06
CA ALA A 7 -4.38 -9.68 12.68
C ALA A 7 -5.41 -8.91 11.85
N ALA A 8 -6.47 -8.40 12.49
CA ALA A 8 -7.40 -7.50 11.83
C ALA A 8 -6.60 -6.31 11.25
N PRO A 9 -6.96 -5.80 10.05
CA PRO A 9 -6.24 -4.68 9.45
C PRO A 9 -6.20 -3.52 10.44
N GLN A 10 -4.99 -3.17 10.87
CA GLN A 10 -4.76 -2.05 11.77
C GLN A 10 -4.76 -0.78 10.93
N HIS A 11 -5.78 0.05 11.15
CA HIS A 11 -5.89 1.34 10.51
C HIS A 11 -4.86 2.30 11.11
N LEU A 12 -4.32 3.22 10.31
CA LEU A 12 -3.43 4.31 10.75
C LEU A 12 -4.23 5.62 10.93
N PRO A 13 -4.96 5.80 12.04
CA PRO A 13 -5.76 7.00 12.26
C PRO A 13 -4.87 8.25 12.25
N GLY A 14 -5.33 9.31 11.59
CA GLY A 14 -4.62 10.60 11.52
C GLY A 14 -3.84 10.84 10.23
N GLN A 15 -3.68 9.85 9.34
CA GLN A 15 -3.18 10.09 7.98
C GLN A 15 -4.30 10.51 7.04
N PRO A 16 -4.05 11.41 6.05
CA PRO A 16 -5.05 11.85 5.07
C PRO A 16 -5.45 10.73 4.10
N CYS A 17 -4.62 9.69 3.96
CA CYS A 17 -4.90 8.44 3.26
C CYS A 17 -3.99 7.34 3.79
N GLN A 18 -4.30 6.09 3.44
CA GLN A 18 -3.50 4.92 3.78
C GLN A 18 -3.33 4.03 2.55
N PHE A 19 -2.53 2.96 2.63
CA PHE A 19 -2.32 2.03 1.54
C PHE A 19 -2.45 0.58 1.99
N ALA A 20 -3.17 -0.21 1.20
CA ALA A 20 -3.13 -1.67 1.27
C ALA A 20 -2.09 -2.19 0.28
N LEU A 21 -1.37 -3.26 0.64
CA LEU A 21 -0.37 -3.88 -0.23
C LEU A 21 -0.86 -5.22 -0.76
N GLN A 22 -0.82 -5.40 -2.07
CA GLN A 22 -1.15 -6.65 -2.73
C GLN A 22 0.11 -7.27 -3.33
N ALA A 23 0.45 -8.49 -2.89
CA ALA A 23 1.62 -9.20 -3.39
C ALA A 23 1.39 -9.66 -4.85
N ILE A 24 2.37 -9.37 -5.70
CA ILE A 24 2.50 -9.98 -7.03
C ILE A 24 3.51 -11.11 -6.89
N VAL A 25 3.10 -12.35 -7.14
CA VAL A 25 3.88 -13.55 -6.82
C VAL A 25 4.37 -14.27 -8.08
N GLU A 26 5.50 -14.97 -7.93
CA GLU A 26 6.02 -15.95 -8.87
C GLU A 26 5.79 -17.36 -8.28
N PRO A 27 4.68 -18.04 -8.62
CA PRO A 27 4.26 -19.26 -7.90
C PRO A 27 5.26 -20.41 -8.03
N ALA A 28 5.86 -20.58 -9.22
CA ALA A 28 6.82 -21.64 -9.49
C ALA A 28 8.05 -21.58 -8.57
N LYS A 29 8.49 -20.37 -8.22
CA LYS A 29 9.63 -20.12 -7.31
C LYS A 29 9.20 -19.87 -5.87
N LYS A 30 7.89 -19.92 -5.56
CA LYS A 30 7.31 -19.60 -4.24
C LYS A 30 7.81 -18.26 -3.68
N ARG A 31 7.95 -17.26 -4.55
CA ARG A 31 8.57 -15.97 -4.23
C ARG A 31 7.60 -14.82 -4.50
N VAL A 32 7.60 -13.79 -3.67
CA VAL A 32 6.95 -12.52 -3.98
C VAL A 32 7.85 -11.72 -4.92
N SER A 33 7.33 -11.34 -6.08
CA SER A 33 8.06 -10.55 -7.07
C SER A 33 8.05 -9.06 -6.75
N SER A 34 6.89 -8.53 -6.40
CA SER A 34 6.70 -7.12 -6.07
C SER A 34 5.41 -6.94 -5.26
N PHE A 35 5.13 -5.72 -4.84
CA PHE A 35 3.88 -5.34 -4.20
C PHE A 35 3.24 -4.16 -4.93
N GLU A 36 1.94 -4.21 -5.14
CA GLU A 36 1.13 -3.07 -5.59
C GLU A 36 0.58 -2.32 -4.37
N ALA A 37 0.75 -1.00 -4.34
CA ALA A 37 0.23 -0.13 -3.30
C ALA A 37 -1.12 0.49 -3.72
N LEU A 38 -2.19 0.09 -3.04
CA LEU A 38 -3.55 0.49 -3.35
C LEU A 38 -4.05 1.50 -2.30
N ILE A 39 -4.34 2.73 -2.73
CA ILE A 39 -4.80 3.80 -1.83
C ILE A 39 -6.12 3.44 -1.12
N ARG A 40 -6.27 3.88 0.12
CA ARG A 40 -7.43 3.72 0.98
C ARG A 40 -7.74 5.04 1.69
N SER A 41 -9.02 5.25 1.99
CA SER A 41 -9.43 6.41 2.79
C SER A 41 -8.89 6.33 4.23
N PRO A 42 -8.93 7.44 5.00
CA PRO A 42 -8.63 7.43 6.43
C PRO A 42 -9.48 6.46 7.27
N THR A 43 -10.55 5.88 6.70
CA THR A 43 -11.41 4.87 7.32
C THR A 43 -11.34 3.50 6.65
N GLY A 44 -10.48 3.33 5.62
CA GLY A 44 -10.27 2.07 4.92
C GLY A 44 -11.16 1.85 3.71
N GLY A 45 -11.91 2.88 3.32
CA GLY A 45 -12.73 2.90 2.12
C GLY A 45 -11.92 2.75 0.83
N SER A 46 -12.63 2.45 -0.25
CA SER A 46 -12.08 2.24 -1.58
C SER A 46 -11.37 3.47 -2.16
N PRO A 47 -10.56 3.31 -3.23
CA PRO A 47 -9.98 4.45 -3.95
C PRO A 47 -11.03 5.45 -4.43
N VAL A 48 -12.19 4.97 -4.89
CA VAL A 48 -13.28 5.84 -5.35
C VAL A 48 -13.79 6.71 -4.19
N GLU A 49 -14.00 6.13 -3.02
CA GLU A 49 -14.42 6.88 -1.82
C GLU A 49 -13.35 7.89 -1.37
N MET A 50 -12.06 7.53 -1.45
CA MET A 50 -10.96 8.45 -1.15
C MET A 50 -11.00 9.67 -2.07
N PHE A 51 -11.06 9.47 -3.39
CA PHE A 51 -11.06 10.58 -4.35
C PHE A 51 -12.38 11.36 -4.42
N ALA A 52 -13.49 10.75 -3.99
CA ALA A 52 -14.76 11.45 -3.82
C ALA A 52 -14.72 12.49 -2.69
N ALA A 53 -13.89 12.25 -1.65
CA ALA A 53 -13.69 13.19 -0.55
C ALA A 53 -12.72 14.35 -0.87
N ILE A 54 -12.04 14.32 -2.03
CA ILE A 54 -11.10 15.35 -2.47
C ILE A 54 -11.77 16.24 -3.53
N ALA A 55 -11.61 17.56 -3.39
CA ALA A 55 -12.07 18.54 -4.37
C ALA A 55 -11.50 18.22 -5.75
N ALA A 56 -12.31 18.36 -6.81
CA ALA A 56 -11.93 17.87 -8.15
C ALA A 56 -10.63 18.49 -8.68
N GLU A 57 -10.40 19.78 -8.42
CA GLU A 57 -9.19 20.52 -8.78
C GLU A 57 -7.93 20.05 -8.04
N ASP A 58 -8.08 19.43 -6.86
CA ASP A 58 -6.98 18.97 -6.02
C ASP A 58 -6.60 17.50 -6.25
N ARG A 59 -7.43 16.73 -6.98
CA ARG A 59 -7.25 15.27 -7.10
C ARG A 59 -5.89 14.85 -7.65
N TYR A 60 -5.36 15.56 -8.64
CA TYR A 60 -4.06 15.23 -9.22
C TYR A 60 -2.91 15.52 -8.25
N ARG A 61 -2.96 16.68 -7.58
CA ARG A 61 -1.96 17.03 -6.56
C ARG A 61 -2.00 16.00 -5.42
N PHE A 62 -3.19 15.70 -4.92
CA PHE A 62 -3.40 14.70 -3.89
C PHE A 62 -2.91 13.31 -4.32
N ASP A 63 -3.21 12.88 -5.55
CA ASP A 63 -2.74 11.58 -6.05
C ASP A 63 -1.21 11.50 -6.02
N LEU A 64 -0.52 12.55 -6.47
CA LEU A 64 0.95 12.57 -6.48
C LEU A 64 1.53 12.59 -5.06
N GLU A 65 1.04 13.48 -4.21
CA GLU A 65 1.55 13.67 -2.84
C GLU A 65 1.23 12.46 -1.93
N SER A 66 0.09 11.77 -2.16
CA SER A 66 -0.28 10.57 -1.40
C SER A 66 0.75 9.45 -1.52
N LYS A 67 1.52 9.40 -2.61
CA LYS A 67 2.55 8.37 -2.81
C LYS A 67 3.66 8.43 -1.77
N ALA A 68 3.86 9.56 -1.09
CA ALA A 68 4.80 9.65 0.03
C ALA A 68 4.47 8.64 1.15
N TYR A 69 3.18 8.45 1.46
CA TYR A 69 2.74 7.46 2.45
C TYR A 69 2.94 6.02 1.94
N ALA A 70 2.77 5.78 0.63
CA ALA A 70 3.05 4.48 0.02
C ALA A 70 4.54 4.12 0.13
N PHE A 71 5.45 5.07 -0.13
CA PHE A 71 6.89 4.84 0.01
C PHE A 71 7.31 4.63 1.47
N ALA A 72 6.74 5.40 2.41
CA ALA A 72 7.00 5.22 3.84
C ALA A 72 6.54 3.84 4.35
N LEU A 73 5.43 3.31 3.82
CA LEU A 73 4.98 1.94 4.10
C LEU A 73 5.90 0.90 3.44
N ALA A 74 6.31 1.12 2.19
CA ALA A 74 7.21 0.22 1.48
C ALA A 74 8.59 0.09 2.16
N GLY A 75 9.11 1.17 2.74
CA GLY A 75 10.36 1.16 3.50
C GLY A 75 10.34 0.32 4.79
N GLN A 76 9.16 -0.10 5.26
CA GLN A 76 8.99 -1.00 6.40
C GLN A 76 8.95 -2.47 5.99
N LEU A 77 8.83 -2.77 4.70
CA LEU A 77 8.81 -4.14 4.21
C LEU A 77 10.24 -4.66 4.04
N PRO A 78 10.50 -5.95 4.30
CA PRO A 78 11.74 -6.61 3.93
C PRO A 78 11.73 -6.87 2.41
N LEU A 79 11.76 -5.80 1.62
CA LEU A 79 11.99 -5.90 0.19
C LEU A 79 13.47 -6.28 0.04
N GLY A 80 13.72 -7.57 -0.22
CA GLY A 80 15.07 -8.09 -0.38
C GLY A 80 15.87 -7.23 -1.36
N GLU A 81 17.17 -7.05 -1.08
CA GLU A 81 18.07 -6.29 -1.95
C GLU A 81 17.89 -6.74 -3.40
N THR A 82 17.50 -5.81 -4.27
CA THR A 82 17.58 -6.07 -5.69
C THR A 82 19.06 -6.05 -6.02
N SER A 83 19.65 -7.22 -6.28
CA SER A 83 20.95 -7.27 -6.92
C SER A 83 20.75 -6.59 -8.28
N ALA A 84 21.26 -5.36 -8.40
CA ALA A 84 21.55 -4.78 -9.70
C ALA A 84 22.35 -5.82 -10.50
N GLY A 85 21.94 -6.05 -11.75
CA GLY A 85 22.23 -7.26 -12.51
C GLY A 85 23.70 -7.68 -12.56
N ASP A 86 23.86 -9.00 -12.70
CA ASP A 86 25.02 -9.64 -13.33
C ASP A 86 25.16 -9.16 -14.79
#